data_AF-A0A835GC66-F1
#
_entry.id   AF-A0A835GC66-F1
#
_cell.length_a   1.000
_cell.length_b   1.000
_cell.length_c   1.000
_cell.angle_alpha   90.00
_cell.angle_beta   90.00
_cell.angle_gamma   90.00
#
_symmetry.space_group_name_H-M   'P 1'
#
loop_
_entity.id
_entity.type
_entity.pdbx_description
1 polymer ?
#
loop_
_entity_poly.entity_id
_entity_poly.type
_entity_poly.pdbx_seq_one_letter_code
_entity_poly.pdbx_strand_id
1 'polypeptide(L)'
;MRWLKDNVKAVRRASRDKRLLFGTVDTWIVWNMTGGPHGGLHITDVTNASRTLLMNLETLNWDPILCRLFGIHRDTLPTIRSSSEIYGTVKDGSIIDGIRISGILGNQQSALVGQNCLQAGQAKNTYRSGCFLLYNTGTRRVQSTHGLITTVAYKLGPDTPAVYALEGSIAVAGGAMKFLRDNLRLIKDVVQDTEHIAGQVFSTGDVYFVPAFSGLYAPYWRKDARGIICGLTAFTTKNHIIRAALEAVCFQTRDILEAMNKDCGMPLAKLHVDGRMTSNDLLMQLQADLIGIPVLRAQAWDMSTLGVAVVAGGAVGVWSTDKWRTHATLNDTFLPTTTDDDRDARYTKWKMAVQRSLGWATTKKSFTMTGQAKRKCSMMTQQSIDVPSLPDSRKNSLFENHNINLLDIKSDKNFDEGVNSYVEELLKYSARKFSIFVPVKKRVTEHTILDDAEYFMNKKECDYGMCECCPIEKKVQTNWQSVEEIIENDPEIIFDSDDNPIMVERVRTAEPVFLTSALTMGAASLSKKINFEKLPALFKTIYNKISSPLT
;
A
#
# COMPACT_ATOMS: atom_id res chain seq x y z
N MET A 1 -6.09 13.84 7.75
CA MET A 1 -6.23 15.30 7.94
C MET A 1 -7.16 15.64 9.10
N ARG A 2 -8.49 15.80 8.92
CA ARG A 2 -9.39 16.35 9.96
C ARG A 2 -9.26 15.71 11.35
N TRP A 3 -9.25 14.36 11.44
CA TRP A 3 -9.08 13.66 12.71
C TRP A 3 -7.80 14.08 13.48
N LEU A 4 -6.68 14.33 12.79
CA LEU A 4 -5.44 14.78 13.43
C LEU A 4 -5.58 16.20 14.02
N LYS A 5 -6.28 17.11 13.33
CA LYS A 5 -6.56 18.46 13.84
C LYS A 5 -7.48 18.43 15.08
N ASP A 6 -8.43 17.51 15.08
CA ASP A 6 -9.41 17.37 16.15
C ASP A 6 -8.84 16.66 17.38
N ASN A 7 -7.92 15.70 17.24
CA ASN A 7 -7.45 14.85 18.34
C ASN A 7 -6.00 15.14 18.78
N VAL A 8 -5.08 15.48 17.87
CA VAL A 8 -3.65 15.65 18.21
C VAL A 8 -3.36 17.10 18.61
N LYS A 9 -3.07 17.34 19.91
CA LYS A 9 -2.76 18.67 20.50
C LYS A 9 -1.73 19.45 19.65
N ALA A 10 -0.64 18.79 19.24
CA ALA A 10 0.44 19.39 18.46
C ALA A 10 0.00 19.85 17.04
N VAL A 11 -0.74 19.01 16.30
CA VAL A 11 -1.24 19.34 14.96
C VAL A 11 -2.25 20.48 15.02
N ARG A 12 -3.11 20.51 16.05
CA ARG A 12 -4.06 21.61 16.28
C ARG A 12 -3.33 22.93 16.52
N ARG A 13 -2.26 22.93 17.32
CA ARG A 13 -1.38 24.10 17.55
C ARG A 13 -0.69 24.54 16.26
N ALA A 14 -0.04 23.63 15.53
CA ALA A 14 0.63 23.97 14.26
C ALA A 14 -0.33 24.53 13.21
N SER A 15 -1.57 24.02 13.14
CA SER A 15 -2.62 24.53 12.25
C SER A 15 -3.06 25.95 12.60
N ARG A 16 -3.21 26.27 13.90
CA ARG A 16 -3.55 27.63 14.37
C ARG A 16 -2.40 28.61 14.12
N ASP A 17 -1.18 28.18 14.43
CA ASP A 17 0.03 28.97 14.34
C ASP A 17 0.53 29.14 12.88
N LYS A 18 -0.22 28.65 11.87
CA LYS A 18 0.14 28.61 10.43
C LYS A 18 1.48 27.95 10.09
N ARG A 19 1.91 26.95 10.88
CA ARG A 19 3.17 26.19 10.69
C ARG A 19 2.94 24.74 10.27
N LEU A 20 1.80 24.45 9.63
CA LEU A 20 1.38 23.09 9.26
C LEU A 20 1.28 22.98 7.74
N LEU A 21 1.98 22.00 7.17
CA LEU A 21 1.77 21.53 5.80
C LEU A 21 1.13 20.15 5.86
N PHE A 22 0.10 19.92 5.05
CA PHE A 22 -0.44 18.58 4.78
C PHE A 22 0.12 18.06 3.46
N GLY A 23 0.13 16.74 3.30
CA GLY A 23 0.54 16.09 2.06
C GLY A 23 0.12 14.63 2.05
N THR A 24 0.03 14.06 0.85
CA THR A 24 0.09 12.61 0.64
C THR A 24 1.56 12.16 0.61
N VAL A 25 1.83 10.85 0.47
CA VAL A 25 3.19 10.30 0.62
C VAL A 25 4.15 10.83 -0.46
N ASP A 26 3.64 11.11 -1.66
CA ASP A 26 4.35 11.81 -2.73
C ASP A 26 4.83 13.20 -2.30
N THR A 27 3.95 14.02 -1.72
CA THR A 27 4.29 15.36 -1.18
C THR A 27 5.37 15.27 -0.11
N TRP A 28 5.26 14.30 0.80
CA TRP A 28 6.24 14.12 1.87
C TRP A 28 7.62 13.73 1.32
N ILE A 29 7.67 12.80 0.37
CA ILE A 29 8.92 12.38 -0.29
C ILE A 29 9.54 13.56 -1.04
N VAL A 30 8.78 14.26 -1.89
CA VAL A 30 9.27 15.37 -2.69
C VAL A 30 9.75 16.54 -1.82
N TRP A 31 9.00 16.91 -0.78
CA TRP A 31 9.37 17.98 0.14
C TRP A 31 10.72 17.70 0.82
N ASN A 32 10.92 16.48 1.35
CA ASN A 32 12.21 16.08 1.93
C ASN A 32 13.33 16.08 0.88
N MET A 33 13.13 15.40 -0.26
CA MET A 33 14.15 15.25 -1.30
C MET A 33 14.59 16.58 -1.92
N THR A 34 13.80 17.65 -1.83
CA THR A 34 14.09 18.96 -2.44
C THR A 34 14.57 20.02 -1.45
N GLY A 35 14.86 19.64 -0.20
CA GLY A 35 15.50 20.49 0.81
C GLY A 35 14.72 20.68 2.12
N GLY A 36 13.51 20.12 2.23
CA GLY A 36 12.72 20.11 3.47
C GLY A 36 12.49 21.52 4.06
N PRO A 37 12.89 21.78 5.32
CA PRO A 37 12.81 23.12 5.93
C PRO A 37 13.56 24.22 5.17
N HIS A 38 14.55 23.85 4.34
CA HIS A 38 15.42 24.78 3.61
C HIS A 38 14.93 25.10 2.19
N GLY A 39 13.60 25.02 1.96
CA GLY A 39 12.97 25.35 0.68
C GLY A 39 12.44 24.15 -0.11
N GLY A 40 12.07 23.05 0.57
CA GLY A 40 11.46 21.87 -0.04
C GLY A 40 10.14 22.17 -0.75
N LEU A 41 9.96 21.60 -1.94
CA LEU A 41 8.80 21.77 -2.80
C LEU A 41 7.55 21.11 -2.19
N HIS A 42 6.58 21.93 -1.80
CA HIS A 42 5.29 21.49 -1.28
C HIS A 42 4.29 21.27 -2.43
N ILE A 43 4.41 20.12 -3.10
CA ILE A 43 3.64 19.77 -4.30
C ILE A 43 3.01 18.37 -4.24
N THR A 44 2.04 18.11 -5.11
CA THR A 44 1.43 16.79 -5.38
C THR A 44 0.99 16.74 -6.84
N ASP A 45 0.73 15.56 -7.39
CA ASP A 45 0.11 15.45 -8.72
C ASP A 45 -1.42 15.34 -8.65
N VAL A 46 -2.10 15.59 -9.77
CA VAL A 46 -3.56 15.45 -9.91
C VAL A 46 -4.10 14.09 -9.47
N THR A 47 -3.35 12.99 -9.64
CA THR A 47 -3.82 11.65 -9.25
C THR A 47 -3.83 11.48 -7.74
N ASN A 48 -2.75 11.80 -7.02
CA ASN A 48 -2.73 11.78 -5.56
C ASN A 48 -3.71 12.81 -4.96
N ALA A 49 -3.76 14.03 -5.51
CA ALA A 49 -4.71 15.06 -5.09
C ALA A 49 -6.18 14.60 -5.19
N SER A 50 -6.54 13.83 -6.23
CA SER A 50 -7.90 13.28 -6.39
C SER A 50 -8.33 12.32 -5.27
N ARG A 51 -7.38 11.76 -4.49
CA ARG A 51 -7.67 10.79 -3.42
C ARG A 51 -7.93 11.43 -2.05
N THR A 52 -7.84 12.76 -1.96
CA THR A 52 -7.93 13.51 -0.69
C THR A 52 -9.35 13.83 -0.23
N LEU A 53 -10.35 13.69 -1.11
CA LEU A 53 -11.69 14.30 -1.00
C LEU A 53 -11.69 15.84 -0.89
N LEU A 54 -10.61 16.52 -1.29
CA LEU A 54 -10.49 17.99 -1.31
C LEU A 54 -10.28 18.58 -2.71
N MET A 55 -9.90 17.79 -3.72
CA MET A 55 -9.72 18.27 -5.09
C MET A 55 -11.03 18.18 -5.88
N ASN A 56 -11.35 19.25 -6.60
CA ASN A 56 -12.46 19.28 -7.56
C ASN A 56 -12.03 18.57 -8.87
N LEU A 57 -12.79 17.56 -9.31
CA LEU A 57 -12.48 16.76 -10.52
C LEU A 57 -12.82 17.46 -11.86
N GLU A 58 -13.18 18.73 -11.85
CA GLU A 58 -13.32 19.54 -13.07
C GLU A 58 -12.17 20.53 -13.21
N THR A 59 -11.95 21.33 -12.17
CA THR A 59 -10.93 22.40 -12.17
C THR A 59 -9.53 21.89 -11.82
N LEU A 60 -9.40 20.63 -11.37
CA LEU A 60 -8.16 20.00 -10.91
C LEU A 60 -7.45 20.81 -9.81
N ASN A 61 -8.25 21.55 -9.03
CA ASN A 61 -7.81 22.48 -7.99
C ASN A 61 -8.46 22.13 -6.64
N TRP A 62 -7.89 22.65 -5.55
CA TRP A 62 -8.49 22.51 -4.21
C TRP A 62 -9.84 23.20 -4.11
N ASP A 63 -10.88 22.43 -3.80
CA ASP A 63 -12.25 22.90 -3.74
C ASP A 63 -12.47 23.74 -2.46
N PRO A 64 -12.91 25.00 -2.56
CA PRO A 64 -13.05 25.88 -1.41
C PRO A 64 -14.22 25.49 -0.49
N ILE A 65 -15.23 24.77 -1.00
CA ILE A 65 -16.38 24.29 -0.21
C ILE A 65 -15.95 23.06 0.59
N LEU A 66 -15.28 22.09 -0.04
CA LEU A 66 -14.78 20.90 0.66
C LEU A 66 -13.69 21.26 1.68
N CYS A 67 -12.76 22.15 1.34
CA CYS A 67 -11.77 22.66 2.29
C CYS A 67 -12.43 23.32 3.52
N ARG A 68 -13.47 24.14 3.31
CA ARG A 68 -14.25 24.76 4.41
C ARG A 68 -14.99 23.72 5.26
N LEU A 69 -15.68 22.77 4.63
CA LEU A 69 -16.42 21.69 5.28
C LEU A 69 -15.53 20.85 6.20
N PHE A 70 -14.35 20.46 5.72
CA PHE A 70 -13.37 19.71 6.50
C PHE A 70 -12.49 20.61 7.41
N GLY A 71 -12.66 21.94 7.41
CA GLY A 71 -11.90 22.86 8.25
C GLY A 71 -10.40 22.90 7.93
N ILE A 72 -10.03 22.71 6.66
CA ILE A 72 -8.66 22.73 6.15
C ILE A 72 -8.40 24.07 5.43
N HIS A 73 -7.26 24.69 5.68
CA HIS A 73 -6.88 25.94 5.01
C HIS A 73 -6.12 25.63 3.72
N ARG A 74 -6.45 26.30 2.60
CA ARG A 74 -5.81 26.06 1.30
C ARG A 74 -4.30 26.24 1.35
N ASP A 75 -3.83 27.21 2.12
CA ASP A 75 -2.41 27.53 2.36
C ASP A 75 -1.61 26.38 3.01
N THR A 76 -2.30 25.36 3.56
CA THR A 76 -1.68 24.15 4.14
C THR A 76 -1.67 22.97 3.18
N LEU A 77 -2.24 23.10 1.97
CA LEU A 77 -2.33 22.04 0.96
C LEU A 77 -1.29 22.25 -0.15
N PRO A 78 -0.70 21.16 -0.69
CA PRO A 78 0.37 21.25 -1.67
C PRO A 78 -0.12 21.82 -3.00
N THR A 79 0.77 22.43 -3.78
CA THR A 79 0.42 22.86 -5.14
C THR A 79 0.22 21.63 -6.03
N ILE A 80 -0.97 21.53 -6.64
CA ILE A 80 -1.29 20.43 -7.56
C ILE A 80 -0.59 20.68 -8.90
N ARG A 81 0.11 19.67 -9.40
CA ARG A 81 0.82 19.65 -10.69
C ARG A 81 0.29 18.55 -11.60
N SER A 82 0.72 18.55 -12.86
CA SER A 82 0.54 17.36 -13.71
C SER A 82 1.38 16.20 -13.18
N SER A 83 1.16 15.01 -13.73
CA SER A 83 1.87 13.78 -13.34
C SER A 83 3.24 13.63 -14.04
N SER A 84 3.58 14.54 -14.97
CA SER A 84 4.67 14.40 -15.95
C SER A 84 5.24 15.77 -16.36
N GLU A 85 5.85 16.49 -15.43
CA GLU A 85 6.58 17.75 -15.67
C GLU A 85 7.85 17.80 -14.81
N ILE A 86 8.85 18.59 -15.19
CA ILE A 86 10.05 18.80 -14.35
C ILE A 86 9.67 19.69 -13.17
N TYR A 87 9.48 19.10 -11.98
CA TYR A 87 9.08 19.84 -10.80
C TYR A 87 10.24 20.60 -10.15
N GLY A 88 11.45 20.03 -10.21
CA GLY A 88 12.65 20.55 -9.55
C GLY A 88 13.76 19.49 -9.50
N THR A 89 14.80 19.73 -8.68
CA THR A 89 15.93 18.82 -8.47
C THR A 89 16.03 18.37 -7.01
N VAL A 90 16.58 17.17 -6.80
CA VAL A 90 16.97 16.68 -5.48
C VAL A 90 18.06 17.58 -4.87
N LYS A 91 17.93 17.86 -3.58
CA LYS A 91 18.79 18.72 -2.74
C LYS A 91 18.89 18.16 -1.31
N ASP A 92 19.23 16.88 -1.20
CA ASP A 92 19.35 16.16 0.08
C ASP A 92 20.81 15.84 0.46
N GLY A 93 21.78 16.20 -0.39
CA GLY A 93 23.20 15.89 -0.22
C GLY A 93 23.52 14.40 -0.36
N SER A 94 22.62 13.61 -0.96
CA SER A 94 22.78 12.18 -1.16
C SER A 94 23.49 11.85 -2.49
N ILE A 95 23.47 10.56 -2.82
CA ILE A 95 23.99 9.96 -4.04
C ILE A 95 23.17 10.30 -5.30
N ILE A 96 21.98 10.88 -5.12
CA ILE A 96 21.06 11.31 -6.18
C ILE A 96 20.81 12.83 -6.16
N ASP A 97 21.64 13.61 -5.45
CA ASP A 97 21.57 15.07 -5.45
C ASP A 97 21.74 15.64 -6.87
N GLY A 98 21.02 16.72 -7.19
CA GLY A 98 20.97 17.32 -8.53
C GLY A 98 20.08 16.61 -9.56
N ILE A 99 19.68 15.34 -9.33
CA ILE A 99 18.77 14.62 -10.23
C ILE A 99 17.39 15.32 -10.25
N ARG A 100 16.81 15.54 -11.44
CA ARG A 100 15.45 16.08 -11.59
C ARG A 100 14.40 15.10 -11.09
N ILE A 101 13.42 15.61 -10.35
CA ILE A 101 12.16 14.92 -10.10
C ILE A 101 11.22 15.32 -11.23
N SER A 102 10.73 14.34 -12.01
CA SER A 102 9.97 14.60 -13.25
C SER A 102 8.72 13.72 -13.47
N GLY A 103 8.44 12.78 -12.58
CA GLY A 103 7.22 11.96 -12.61
C GLY A 103 6.66 11.72 -11.21
N ILE A 104 5.35 11.92 -11.03
CA ILE A 104 4.61 11.64 -9.78
C ILE A 104 3.26 11.05 -10.18
N LEU A 105 2.91 9.88 -9.64
CA LEU A 105 1.63 9.21 -9.84
C LEU A 105 1.22 8.46 -8.57
N GLY A 106 -0.08 8.41 -8.28
CA GLY A 106 -0.66 7.46 -7.34
C GLY A 106 -0.38 6.03 -7.79
N ASN A 107 -0.13 5.09 -6.88
CA ASN A 107 0.41 3.77 -7.23
C ASN A 107 -0.48 2.96 -8.19
N GLN A 108 -1.80 3.08 -8.11
CA GLN A 108 -2.75 2.39 -8.99
C GLN A 108 -2.83 3.03 -10.38
N GLN A 109 -2.80 4.36 -10.44
CA GLN A 109 -2.69 5.15 -11.65
C GLN A 109 -1.35 4.88 -12.37
N SER A 110 -0.28 4.75 -11.61
CA SER A 110 1.03 4.34 -12.12
C SER A 110 0.99 2.94 -12.71
N ALA A 111 0.33 1.97 -12.07
CA ALA A 111 0.14 0.65 -12.66
C ALA A 111 -0.69 0.69 -13.97
N LEU A 112 -1.66 1.60 -14.10
CA LEU A 112 -2.41 1.83 -15.35
C LEU A 112 -1.49 2.33 -16.49
N VAL A 113 -0.59 3.27 -16.21
CA VAL A 113 0.41 3.73 -17.20
C VAL A 113 1.43 2.63 -17.54
N GLY A 114 1.92 1.90 -16.53
CA GLY A 114 2.87 0.80 -16.72
C GLY A 114 2.31 -0.34 -17.58
N GLN A 115 1.04 -0.69 -17.38
CA GLN A 115 0.26 -1.65 -18.18
C GLN A 115 -0.07 -1.15 -19.61
N ASN A 116 0.46 0.02 -20.01
CA ASN A 116 0.16 0.72 -21.26
C ASN A 116 -1.36 0.90 -21.52
N CYS A 117 -2.16 1.01 -20.45
CA CYS A 117 -3.60 1.24 -20.52
C CYS A 117 -3.90 2.74 -20.72
N LEU A 118 -3.33 3.30 -21.79
CA LEU A 118 -3.31 4.73 -22.10
C LEU A 118 -4.44 5.20 -23.05
N GLN A 119 -5.30 4.29 -23.49
CA GLN A 119 -6.45 4.54 -24.36
C GLN A 119 -7.77 4.29 -23.61
N ALA A 120 -8.83 5.02 -23.97
CA ALA A 120 -10.15 4.82 -23.37
C ALA A 120 -10.67 3.40 -23.65
N GLY A 121 -11.32 2.78 -22.66
CA GLY A 121 -11.79 1.40 -22.74
C GLY A 121 -10.75 0.33 -22.35
N GLN A 122 -9.50 0.71 -22.08
CA GLN A 122 -8.49 -0.20 -21.50
C GLN A 122 -8.57 -0.20 -19.97
N ALA A 123 -8.37 -1.36 -19.35
CA ALA A 123 -8.41 -1.50 -17.89
C ALA A 123 -7.36 -2.49 -17.37
N LYS A 124 -6.89 -2.25 -16.14
CA LYS A 124 -6.00 -3.16 -15.40
C LYS A 124 -6.52 -3.49 -14.01
N ASN A 125 -6.20 -4.67 -13.48
CA ASN A 125 -6.39 -5.05 -12.08
C ASN A 125 -5.08 -5.48 -11.39
N THR A 126 -4.77 -4.91 -10.22
CA THR A 126 -3.55 -5.23 -9.44
C THR A 126 -3.90 -6.12 -8.26
N TYR A 127 -3.42 -7.37 -8.24
CA TYR A 127 -3.74 -8.39 -7.24
C TYR A 127 -2.71 -8.47 -6.12
N ARG A 128 -3.03 -7.92 -4.95
CA ARG A 128 -2.18 -7.93 -3.74
C ARG A 128 -3.01 -8.36 -2.52
N SER A 129 -2.85 -7.74 -1.35
CA SER A 129 -3.69 -8.02 -0.17
C SER A 129 -5.18 -7.76 -0.43
N GLY A 130 -5.48 -6.67 -1.14
CA GLY A 130 -6.71 -6.43 -1.87
C GLY A 130 -6.44 -6.36 -3.38
N CYS A 131 -7.48 -6.10 -4.18
CA CYS A 131 -7.35 -5.85 -5.62
C CYS A 131 -7.83 -4.43 -5.98
N PHE A 132 -7.24 -3.84 -7.02
CA PHE A 132 -7.52 -2.47 -7.45
C PHE A 132 -7.61 -2.40 -8.97
N LEU A 133 -8.84 -2.25 -9.46
CA LEU A 133 -9.17 -2.27 -10.87
C LEU A 133 -9.47 -0.85 -11.35
N LEU A 134 -8.72 -0.37 -12.33
CA LEU A 134 -8.89 0.95 -12.95
C LEU A 134 -9.22 0.78 -14.43
N TYR A 135 -10.25 1.48 -14.90
CA TYR A 135 -10.70 1.52 -16.29
C TYR A 135 -10.53 2.95 -16.82
N ASN A 136 -9.74 3.10 -17.88
CA ASN A 136 -9.44 4.38 -18.52
C ASN A 136 -10.68 4.89 -19.27
N THR A 137 -11.18 6.07 -18.91
CA THR A 137 -12.34 6.71 -19.55
C THR A 137 -11.97 7.84 -20.50
N GLY A 138 -10.69 7.98 -20.85
CA GLY A 138 -10.18 9.09 -21.65
C GLY A 138 -10.38 10.43 -20.92
N THR A 139 -10.63 11.51 -21.67
CA THR A 139 -10.98 12.82 -21.11
C THR A 139 -12.40 12.88 -20.54
N ARG A 140 -13.23 11.83 -20.71
CA ARG A 140 -14.61 11.77 -20.19
C ARG A 140 -14.58 11.42 -18.70
N ARG A 141 -14.90 12.38 -17.84
CA ARG A 141 -15.15 12.13 -16.41
C ARG A 141 -16.50 11.42 -16.22
N VAL A 142 -16.50 10.09 -16.20
CA VAL A 142 -17.70 9.28 -15.93
C VAL A 142 -18.01 9.32 -14.43
N GLN A 143 -19.19 9.84 -14.05
CA GLN A 143 -19.68 9.75 -12.68
C GLN A 143 -20.35 8.39 -12.47
N SER A 144 -19.87 7.61 -11.49
CA SER A 144 -20.45 6.30 -11.20
C SER A 144 -21.86 6.40 -10.61
N THR A 145 -22.74 5.52 -11.08
CA THR A 145 -24.04 5.20 -10.47
C THR A 145 -24.05 3.81 -9.82
N HIS A 146 -23.06 2.96 -10.13
CA HIS A 146 -22.95 1.57 -9.65
C HIS A 146 -21.90 1.38 -8.52
N GLY A 147 -21.58 2.43 -7.76
CA GLY A 147 -20.75 2.33 -6.55
C GLY A 147 -19.24 2.28 -6.79
N LEU A 148 -18.75 2.88 -7.88
CA LEU A 148 -17.33 3.01 -8.22
C LEU A 148 -16.82 4.42 -7.91
N ILE A 149 -15.50 4.58 -7.86
CA ILE A 149 -14.84 5.88 -7.61
C ILE A 149 -14.41 6.50 -8.94
N THR A 150 -14.97 7.65 -9.29
CA THR A 150 -14.44 8.51 -10.35
C THR A 150 -13.15 9.17 -9.88
N THR A 151 -12.06 9.02 -10.64
CA THR A 151 -10.72 9.50 -10.25
C THR A 151 -9.97 10.08 -11.45
N VAL A 152 -8.93 10.88 -11.21
CA VAL A 152 -7.95 11.19 -12.26
C VAL A 152 -7.07 9.94 -12.46
N ALA A 153 -6.80 9.61 -13.73
CA ALA A 153 -5.90 8.53 -14.13
C ALA A 153 -4.47 9.05 -14.33
N TYR A 154 -4.29 10.19 -15.01
CA TYR A 154 -3.01 10.89 -15.17
C TYR A 154 -3.23 12.25 -15.89
N LYS A 155 -2.25 13.15 -15.79
CA LYS A 155 -2.12 14.32 -16.69
C LYS A 155 -0.68 14.41 -17.17
N LEU A 156 -0.42 14.33 -18.47
CA LEU A 156 0.92 14.12 -19.02
C LEU A 156 1.58 15.43 -19.49
N GLY A 157 1.75 16.36 -18.55
CA GLY A 157 2.29 17.70 -18.77
C GLY A 157 1.29 18.81 -18.42
N PRO A 158 1.76 20.04 -18.15
CA PRO A 158 0.93 21.13 -17.61
C PRO A 158 -0.21 21.54 -18.55
N ASP A 159 0.01 21.54 -19.86
CA ASP A 159 -0.96 22.01 -20.87
C ASP A 159 -1.77 20.87 -21.52
N THR A 160 -1.54 19.62 -21.10
CA THR A 160 -2.30 18.47 -21.62
C THR A 160 -3.63 18.28 -20.88
N PRO A 161 -4.68 17.77 -21.55
CA PRO A 161 -5.91 17.41 -20.85
C PRO A 161 -5.68 16.24 -19.89
N ALA A 162 -6.31 16.28 -18.72
CA ALA A 162 -6.30 15.14 -17.80
C ALA A 162 -7.13 13.98 -18.36
N VAL A 163 -6.64 12.77 -18.15
CA VAL A 163 -7.38 11.52 -18.38
C VAL A 163 -7.95 11.04 -17.06
N TYR A 164 -9.17 10.53 -17.10
CA TYR A 164 -9.92 10.02 -15.95
C TYR A 164 -10.01 8.50 -15.98
N ALA A 165 -10.37 7.93 -14.83
CA ALA A 165 -10.74 6.52 -14.72
C ALA A 165 -11.94 6.35 -13.79
N LEU A 166 -12.64 5.22 -13.98
CA LEU A 166 -13.39 4.59 -12.90
C LEU A 166 -12.46 3.63 -12.16
N GLU A 167 -12.59 3.59 -10.83
CA GLU A 167 -11.89 2.65 -9.96
C GLU A 167 -12.86 1.83 -9.13
N GLY A 168 -12.64 0.52 -9.08
CA GLY A 168 -13.21 -0.37 -8.08
C GLY A 168 -12.10 -0.94 -7.18
N SER A 169 -12.33 -0.94 -5.87
CA SER A 169 -11.39 -1.43 -4.86
C SER A 169 -11.97 -2.64 -4.12
N ILE A 170 -11.25 -3.76 -4.12
CA ILE A 170 -11.57 -5.00 -3.39
C ILE A 170 -10.70 -5.04 -2.15
N ALA A 171 -11.29 -4.92 -0.95
CA ALA A 171 -10.53 -4.86 0.30
C ALA A 171 -9.74 -6.15 0.62
N VAL A 172 -10.29 -7.31 0.26
CA VAL A 172 -9.74 -8.62 0.65
C VAL A 172 -9.65 -9.54 -0.58
N ALA A 173 -8.41 -9.77 -1.02
CA ALA A 173 -8.05 -10.75 -2.03
C ALA A 173 -6.95 -11.68 -1.50
N GLY A 174 -5.67 -11.30 -1.60
CA GLY A 174 -4.56 -12.03 -0.96
C GLY A 174 -4.67 -12.05 0.58
N GLY A 175 -5.46 -11.15 1.17
CA GLY A 175 -5.87 -11.22 2.57
C GLY A 175 -6.70 -12.47 2.91
N ALA A 176 -7.51 -12.99 1.98
CA ALA A 176 -8.22 -14.26 2.15
C ALA A 176 -7.24 -15.44 2.21
N MET A 177 -6.23 -15.45 1.32
CA MET A 177 -5.18 -16.49 1.33
C MET A 177 -4.37 -16.46 2.63
N LYS A 178 -4.00 -15.26 3.11
CA LYS A 178 -3.38 -15.11 4.43
C LYS A 178 -4.27 -15.64 5.55
N PHE A 179 -5.56 -15.35 5.55
CA PHE A 179 -6.50 -15.89 6.53
C PHE A 179 -6.59 -17.43 6.49
N LEU A 180 -6.57 -18.05 5.30
CA LEU A 180 -6.53 -19.52 5.17
C LEU A 180 -5.25 -20.14 5.77
N ARG A 181 -4.13 -19.42 5.71
CA ARG A 181 -2.84 -19.82 6.33
C ARG A 181 -2.82 -19.54 7.84
N ASP A 182 -2.98 -18.28 8.21
CA ASP A 182 -2.67 -17.75 9.53
C ASP A 182 -3.76 -18.09 10.56
N ASN A 183 -5.03 -18.08 10.14
CA ASN A 183 -6.18 -18.32 11.01
C ASN A 183 -6.73 -19.74 10.89
N LEU A 184 -6.96 -20.23 9.66
CA LEU A 184 -7.55 -21.58 9.45
C LEU A 184 -6.51 -22.70 9.26
N ARG A 185 -5.23 -22.39 9.08
CA ARG A 185 -4.11 -23.35 8.95
C ARG A 185 -4.32 -24.44 7.87
N LEU A 186 -5.08 -24.12 6.81
CA LEU A 186 -5.35 -25.06 5.70
C LEU A 186 -4.16 -25.20 4.74
N ILE A 187 -3.31 -24.17 4.71
CA ILE A 187 -2.08 -24.03 3.92
C ILE A 187 -0.93 -23.54 4.82
N LYS A 188 0.31 -23.74 4.38
CA LYS A 188 1.56 -23.29 5.03
C LYS A 188 2.20 -22.11 4.29
N ASP A 189 2.27 -22.16 2.96
CA ASP A 189 2.69 -21.04 2.13
C ASP A 189 1.56 -20.53 1.22
N VAL A 190 1.49 -19.21 1.04
CA VAL A 190 0.42 -18.58 0.24
C VAL A 190 0.65 -18.74 -1.26
N VAL A 191 1.88 -18.84 -1.74
CA VAL A 191 2.18 -18.94 -3.18
C VAL A 191 2.12 -20.40 -3.62
N GLN A 192 2.84 -21.30 -2.92
CA GLN A 192 2.97 -22.70 -3.33
C GLN A 192 1.68 -23.52 -3.10
N ASP A 193 1.08 -23.43 -1.91
CA ASP A 193 -0.04 -24.32 -1.57
C ASP A 193 -1.37 -23.89 -2.21
N THR A 194 -1.59 -22.59 -2.46
CA THR A 194 -2.90 -22.12 -2.96
C THR A 194 -3.19 -22.66 -4.35
N GLU A 195 -2.21 -22.64 -5.24
CA GLU A 195 -2.30 -23.22 -6.58
C GLU A 195 -2.36 -24.75 -6.51
N HIS A 196 -1.36 -25.37 -5.88
CA HIS A 196 -1.22 -26.83 -5.87
C HIS A 196 -2.44 -27.52 -5.24
N ILE A 197 -2.97 -27.01 -4.13
CA ILE A 197 -4.07 -27.65 -3.39
C ILE A 197 -5.44 -27.32 -4.01
N ALA A 198 -5.63 -26.14 -4.62
CA ALA A 198 -6.85 -25.85 -5.38
C ALA A 198 -6.90 -26.59 -6.73
N GLY A 199 -5.75 -26.84 -7.37
CA GLY A 199 -5.64 -27.61 -8.61
C GLY A 199 -5.97 -29.09 -8.44
N GLN A 200 -5.92 -29.63 -7.23
CA GLN A 200 -6.35 -31.00 -6.90
C GLN A 200 -7.87 -31.22 -6.99
N VAL A 201 -8.69 -30.19 -7.23
CA VAL A 201 -10.15 -30.31 -7.42
C VAL A 201 -10.63 -29.50 -8.63
N PHE A 202 -11.46 -30.11 -9.48
CA PHE A 202 -11.95 -29.48 -10.72
C PHE A 202 -12.94 -28.33 -10.49
N SER A 203 -13.64 -28.30 -9.35
CA SER A 203 -14.61 -27.26 -8.99
C SER A 203 -14.60 -26.99 -7.49
N THR A 204 -15.38 -26.01 -7.04
CA THR A 204 -15.55 -25.72 -5.60
C THR A 204 -16.48 -26.69 -4.87
N GLY A 205 -17.09 -27.68 -5.55
CA GLY A 205 -18.06 -28.58 -4.91
C GLY A 205 -19.29 -27.85 -4.36
N ASP A 206 -19.70 -26.78 -5.06
CA ASP A 206 -20.71 -25.77 -4.68
C ASP A 206 -20.37 -24.88 -3.47
N VAL A 207 -19.12 -24.90 -3.00
CA VAL A 207 -18.64 -24.01 -1.92
C VAL A 207 -18.42 -22.59 -2.47
N TYR A 208 -18.92 -21.59 -1.73
CA TYR A 208 -18.66 -20.16 -1.96
C TYR A 208 -18.15 -19.51 -0.68
N PHE A 209 -17.08 -18.73 -0.80
CA PHE A 209 -16.46 -17.98 0.30
C PHE A 209 -16.54 -16.48 0.02
N VAL A 210 -17.30 -15.72 0.80
CA VAL A 210 -17.31 -14.25 0.72
C VAL A 210 -16.31 -13.72 1.75
N PRO A 211 -15.18 -13.09 1.37
CA PRO A 211 -14.09 -12.75 2.31
C PRO A 211 -14.27 -11.38 2.98
N ALA A 212 -15.50 -11.03 3.37
CA ALA A 212 -15.89 -9.69 3.86
C ALA A 212 -15.46 -9.40 5.32
N PHE A 213 -14.19 -9.63 5.68
CA PHE A 213 -13.70 -9.51 7.06
C PHE A 213 -13.89 -8.10 7.66
N SER A 214 -13.69 -7.06 6.84
CA SER A 214 -13.90 -5.64 7.19
C SER A 214 -15.18 -5.05 6.56
N GLY A 215 -16.10 -5.91 6.12
CA GLY A 215 -17.20 -5.54 5.22
C GLY A 215 -16.82 -5.68 3.74
N LEU A 216 -17.72 -5.23 2.86
CA LEU A 216 -17.52 -5.19 1.40
C LEU A 216 -17.30 -3.76 0.93
N TYR A 217 -16.35 -3.57 0.00
CA TYR A 217 -16.07 -2.29 -0.65
C TYR A 217 -16.86 -2.21 -1.98
N ALA A 218 -16.33 -1.60 -3.03
CA ALA A 218 -17.03 -1.47 -4.32
C ALA A 218 -17.42 -2.84 -4.92
N PRO A 219 -18.59 -2.97 -5.57
CA PRO A 219 -19.65 -1.95 -5.72
C PRO A 219 -20.56 -1.79 -4.49
N TYR A 220 -20.44 -2.64 -3.47
CA TYR A 220 -21.42 -2.81 -2.39
C TYR A 220 -21.39 -1.76 -1.27
N TRP A 221 -20.20 -1.37 -0.80
CA TRP A 221 -19.96 -0.46 0.34
C TRP A 221 -20.67 -0.84 1.67
N ARG A 222 -20.76 -2.14 1.96
CA ARG A 222 -21.47 -2.71 3.13
C ARG A 222 -20.53 -3.03 4.30
N LYS A 223 -20.42 -2.09 5.26
CA LYS A 223 -19.65 -2.25 6.52
C LYS A 223 -20.24 -3.30 7.48
N ASP A 224 -21.51 -3.61 7.32
CA ASP A 224 -22.28 -4.61 8.04
C ASP A 224 -22.04 -6.05 7.54
N ALA A 225 -21.49 -6.22 6.34
CA ALA A 225 -21.21 -7.53 5.77
C ALA A 225 -20.09 -8.26 6.55
N ARG A 226 -20.15 -9.59 6.64
CA ARG A 226 -19.09 -10.40 7.29
C ARG A 226 -18.68 -11.60 6.47
N GLY A 227 -17.47 -12.11 6.75
CA GLY A 227 -16.91 -13.25 6.05
C GLY A 227 -17.73 -14.52 6.27
N ILE A 228 -18.17 -15.18 5.21
CA ILE A 228 -18.93 -16.43 5.27
C ILE A 228 -18.39 -17.48 4.30
N ILE A 229 -18.44 -18.75 4.69
CA ILE A 229 -18.27 -19.90 3.79
C ILE A 229 -19.60 -20.66 3.79
N CYS A 230 -20.15 -20.94 2.62
CA CYS A 230 -21.43 -21.60 2.45
C CYS A 230 -21.40 -22.61 1.29
N GLY A 231 -22.40 -23.48 1.18
CA GLY A 231 -22.41 -24.59 0.20
C GLY A 231 -21.57 -25.80 0.61
N LEU A 232 -21.22 -25.92 1.90
CA LEU A 232 -20.53 -27.09 2.45
C LEU A 232 -21.41 -28.34 2.37
N THR A 233 -20.84 -29.45 1.91
CA THR A 233 -21.47 -30.79 1.89
C THR A 233 -20.54 -31.83 2.52
N ALA A 234 -21.01 -33.06 2.70
CA ALA A 234 -20.16 -34.16 3.20
C ALA A 234 -18.97 -34.50 2.28
N PHE A 235 -18.99 -34.06 1.01
CA PHE A 235 -17.88 -34.21 0.07
C PHE A 235 -16.85 -33.06 0.14
N THR A 236 -17.14 -31.99 0.87
CA THR A 236 -16.28 -30.81 0.91
C THR A 236 -14.98 -31.10 1.66
N THR A 237 -13.86 -30.76 1.01
CA THR A 237 -12.50 -30.85 1.57
C THR A 237 -11.84 -29.47 1.62
N LYS A 238 -10.68 -29.34 2.29
CA LYS A 238 -9.92 -28.08 2.32
C LYS A 238 -9.59 -27.54 0.92
N ASN A 239 -9.40 -28.43 -0.07
CA ASN A 239 -9.07 -28.10 -1.45
C ASN A 239 -10.17 -27.26 -2.10
N HIS A 240 -11.43 -27.67 -1.89
CA HIS A 240 -12.63 -26.96 -2.33
C HIS A 240 -12.74 -25.56 -1.69
N ILE A 241 -12.38 -25.42 -0.40
CA ILE A 241 -12.38 -24.13 0.31
C ILE A 241 -11.27 -23.20 -0.22
N ILE A 242 -10.07 -23.73 -0.47
CA ILE A 242 -8.95 -22.95 -1.04
C ILE A 242 -9.29 -22.51 -2.47
N ARG A 243 -9.89 -23.39 -3.29
CA ARG A 243 -10.38 -23.02 -4.63
C ARG A 243 -11.49 -21.98 -4.57
N ALA A 244 -12.47 -22.13 -3.67
CA ALA A 244 -13.53 -21.14 -3.45
C ALA A 244 -12.98 -19.77 -3.02
N ALA A 245 -11.85 -19.73 -2.30
CA ALA A 245 -11.17 -18.48 -1.98
C ALA A 245 -10.54 -17.81 -3.20
N LEU A 246 -9.99 -18.57 -4.16
CA LEU A 246 -9.44 -18.04 -5.41
C LEU A 246 -10.58 -17.52 -6.30
N GLU A 247 -11.63 -18.32 -6.49
CA GLU A 247 -12.81 -17.94 -7.26
C GLU A 247 -13.52 -16.70 -6.66
N ALA A 248 -13.52 -16.54 -5.33
CA ALA A 248 -14.02 -15.33 -4.66
C ALA A 248 -13.24 -14.04 -4.98
N VAL A 249 -11.95 -14.12 -5.33
CA VAL A 249 -11.22 -12.97 -5.88
C VAL A 249 -11.74 -12.67 -7.28
N CYS A 250 -11.89 -13.70 -8.11
CA CYS A 250 -12.36 -13.57 -9.49
C CYS A 250 -13.79 -13.04 -9.60
N PHE A 251 -14.70 -13.46 -8.71
CA PHE A 251 -16.07 -12.95 -8.65
C PHE A 251 -16.14 -11.50 -8.15
N GLN A 252 -15.32 -11.09 -7.17
CA GLN A 252 -15.23 -9.68 -6.77
C GLN A 252 -14.66 -8.81 -7.90
N THR A 253 -13.72 -9.32 -8.71
CA THR A 253 -13.28 -8.65 -9.95
C THR A 253 -14.45 -8.50 -10.92
N ARG A 254 -15.24 -9.56 -11.14
CA ARG A 254 -16.43 -9.51 -12.01
C ARG A 254 -17.46 -8.49 -11.53
N ASP A 255 -17.75 -8.45 -10.22
CA ASP A 255 -18.69 -7.48 -9.63
C ASP A 255 -18.34 -6.02 -9.98
N ILE A 256 -17.05 -5.69 -10.04
CA ILE A 256 -16.55 -4.37 -10.42
C ILE A 256 -16.63 -4.16 -11.94
N LEU A 257 -16.27 -5.15 -12.76
CA LEU A 257 -16.37 -5.05 -14.22
C LEU A 257 -17.83 -4.89 -14.70
N GLU A 258 -18.76 -5.58 -14.04
CA GLU A 258 -20.21 -5.48 -14.26
C GLU A 258 -20.73 -4.07 -13.93
N ALA A 259 -20.23 -3.46 -12.86
CA ALA A 259 -20.53 -2.06 -12.51
C ALA A 259 -19.90 -1.08 -13.53
N MET A 260 -18.66 -1.30 -13.95
CA MET A 260 -17.98 -0.45 -14.94
C MET A 260 -18.64 -0.50 -16.31
N ASN A 261 -19.07 -1.67 -16.77
CA ASN A 261 -19.79 -1.82 -18.03
C ASN A 261 -21.07 -0.97 -18.04
N LYS A 262 -21.82 -0.99 -16.92
CA LYS A 262 -23.07 -0.24 -16.75
C LYS A 262 -22.88 1.27 -16.63
N ASP A 263 -21.79 1.73 -16.00
CA ASP A 263 -21.47 3.15 -15.90
C ASP A 263 -20.81 3.72 -17.19
N CYS A 264 -20.03 2.92 -17.92
CA CYS A 264 -19.32 3.38 -19.13
C CYS A 264 -20.11 3.19 -20.45
N GLY A 265 -21.02 2.21 -20.52
CA GLY A 265 -21.70 1.80 -21.75
C GLY A 265 -20.80 1.12 -22.78
N MET A 266 -19.66 0.58 -22.35
CA MET A 266 -18.62 0.03 -23.23
C MET A 266 -18.02 -1.25 -22.60
N PRO A 267 -18.23 -2.44 -23.19
CA PRO A 267 -17.68 -3.68 -22.66
C PRO A 267 -16.15 -3.68 -22.74
N LEU A 268 -15.49 -4.19 -21.70
CA LEU A 268 -14.04 -4.32 -21.65
C LEU A 268 -13.61 -5.48 -22.57
N ALA A 269 -12.76 -5.23 -23.56
CA ALA A 269 -12.34 -6.26 -24.52
C ALA A 269 -11.30 -7.25 -23.96
N LYS A 270 -10.50 -6.84 -22.97
CA LYS A 270 -9.47 -7.65 -22.30
C LYS A 270 -9.05 -6.99 -20.97
N LEU A 271 -8.62 -7.78 -19.98
CA LEU A 271 -8.18 -7.29 -18.68
C LEU A 271 -6.66 -7.43 -18.54
N HIS A 272 -5.94 -6.33 -18.34
CA HIS A 272 -4.52 -6.36 -17.98
C HIS A 272 -4.35 -6.66 -16.47
N VAL A 273 -3.36 -7.47 -16.08
CA VAL A 273 -3.19 -7.89 -14.67
C VAL A 273 -1.73 -7.86 -14.21
N ASP A 274 -1.54 -7.44 -12.96
CA ASP A 274 -0.25 -7.40 -12.25
C ASP A 274 -0.45 -7.64 -10.74
N GLY A 275 0.63 -7.65 -9.96
CA GLY A 275 0.62 -7.92 -8.52
C GLY A 275 1.17 -9.30 -8.17
N ARG A 276 1.15 -9.64 -6.88
CA ARG A 276 1.82 -10.86 -6.38
C ARG A 276 0.98 -12.13 -6.45
N MET A 277 -0.33 -12.02 -6.69
CA MET A 277 -1.17 -13.21 -6.89
C MET A 277 -1.20 -13.66 -8.36
N THR A 278 -0.77 -12.83 -9.31
CA THR A 278 -0.84 -13.18 -10.72
C THR A 278 0.18 -14.25 -11.12
N SER A 279 1.12 -14.62 -10.24
CA SER A 279 2.02 -15.77 -10.44
C SER A 279 1.36 -17.13 -10.21
N ASN A 280 0.07 -17.17 -9.86
CA ASN A 280 -0.74 -18.38 -9.74
C ASN A 280 -1.53 -18.52 -11.05
N ASP A 281 -1.14 -19.47 -11.91
CA ASP A 281 -1.73 -19.67 -13.24
C ASP A 281 -3.20 -20.08 -13.13
N LEU A 282 -3.54 -20.94 -12.17
CA LEU A 282 -4.92 -21.34 -11.87
C LEU A 282 -5.82 -20.13 -11.55
N LEU A 283 -5.33 -19.15 -10.79
CA LEU A 283 -6.08 -17.92 -10.49
C LEU A 283 -6.27 -17.07 -11.74
N MET A 284 -5.29 -16.99 -12.63
CA MET A 284 -5.40 -16.22 -13.88
C MET A 284 -6.35 -16.88 -14.87
N GLN A 285 -6.32 -18.21 -14.98
CA GLN A 285 -7.28 -18.98 -15.78
C GLN A 285 -8.70 -18.85 -15.23
N LEU A 286 -8.90 -19.09 -13.92
CA LEU A 286 -10.18 -18.85 -13.23
C LEU A 286 -10.68 -17.42 -13.42
N GLN A 287 -9.78 -16.44 -13.43
CA GLN A 287 -10.16 -15.05 -13.64
C GLN A 287 -10.70 -14.82 -15.05
N ALA A 288 -10.05 -15.37 -16.09
CA ALA A 288 -10.50 -15.29 -17.48
C ALA A 288 -11.82 -16.05 -17.70
N ASP A 289 -11.92 -17.29 -17.20
CA ASP A 289 -13.10 -18.14 -17.28
C ASP A 289 -14.34 -17.44 -16.71
N LEU A 290 -14.21 -16.76 -15.56
CA LEU A 290 -15.34 -16.16 -14.87
C LEU A 290 -15.77 -14.80 -15.44
N ILE A 291 -14.87 -14.05 -16.11
CA ILE A 291 -15.20 -12.74 -16.73
C ILE A 291 -15.49 -12.83 -18.24
N GLY A 292 -15.16 -13.95 -18.90
CA GLY A 292 -15.44 -14.17 -20.31
C GLY A 292 -14.58 -13.39 -21.31
N ILE A 293 -13.50 -12.76 -20.86
CA ILE A 293 -12.57 -11.98 -21.71
C ILE A 293 -11.10 -12.35 -21.42
N PRO A 294 -10.19 -12.17 -22.40
CA PRO A 294 -8.77 -12.47 -22.20
C PRO A 294 -8.14 -11.71 -21.03
N VAL A 295 -7.33 -12.43 -20.23
CA VAL A 295 -6.54 -11.89 -19.12
C VAL A 295 -5.08 -11.86 -19.54
N LEU A 296 -4.49 -10.65 -19.56
CA LEU A 296 -3.11 -10.42 -19.99
C LEU A 296 -2.24 -10.15 -18.76
N ARG A 297 -1.41 -11.13 -18.37
CA ARG A 297 -0.47 -11.02 -17.25
C ARG A 297 0.81 -10.31 -17.68
N ALA A 298 1.11 -9.22 -17.00
CA ALA A 298 2.38 -8.52 -17.15
C ALA A 298 3.57 -9.38 -16.66
N GLN A 299 4.68 -9.34 -17.40
CA GLN A 299 5.93 -10.02 -17.04
C GLN A 299 6.58 -9.51 -15.73
N ALA A 300 6.14 -8.35 -15.20
CA ALA A 300 6.55 -7.85 -13.90
C ALA A 300 5.35 -7.67 -12.96
N TRP A 301 5.50 -8.17 -11.72
CA TRP A 301 4.47 -8.08 -10.67
C TRP A 301 4.29 -6.66 -10.10
N ASP A 302 5.14 -5.69 -10.45
CA ASP A 302 5.05 -4.30 -9.98
C ASP A 302 5.11 -3.25 -11.11
N MET A 303 4.04 -3.21 -11.91
CA MET A 303 3.86 -2.23 -12.99
C MET A 303 3.73 -0.78 -12.48
N SER A 304 3.53 -0.56 -11.17
CA SER A 304 3.55 0.77 -10.55
C SER A 304 4.92 1.46 -10.69
N THR A 305 6.01 0.71 -10.58
CA THR A 305 7.37 1.23 -10.77
C THR A 305 7.63 1.57 -12.23
N LEU A 306 7.10 0.76 -13.16
CA LEU A 306 7.21 1.01 -14.60
C LEU A 306 6.51 2.32 -15.00
N GLY A 307 5.24 2.51 -14.60
CA GLY A 307 4.47 3.68 -15.01
C GLY A 307 5.03 5.02 -14.55
N VAL A 308 5.62 5.09 -13.35
CA VAL A 308 6.22 6.35 -12.85
C VAL A 308 7.53 6.64 -13.58
N ALA A 309 8.31 5.60 -13.92
CA ALA A 309 9.48 5.74 -14.79
C ALA A 309 9.08 6.23 -16.19
N VAL A 310 8.00 5.68 -16.77
CA VAL A 310 7.44 6.07 -18.09
C VAL A 310 7.11 7.56 -18.16
N VAL A 311 6.42 8.11 -17.16
CA VAL A 311 6.11 9.56 -17.15
C VAL A 311 7.35 10.41 -16.83
N ALA A 312 8.20 9.98 -15.90
CA ALA A 312 9.43 10.70 -15.54
C ALA A 312 10.40 10.84 -16.72
N GLY A 313 10.57 9.77 -17.51
CA GLY A 313 11.40 9.79 -18.73
C GLY A 313 10.74 10.52 -19.89
N GLY A 314 9.40 10.53 -19.96
CA GLY A 314 8.66 11.35 -20.93
C GLY A 314 8.86 12.84 -20.69
N ALA A 315 8.70 13.29 -19.44
CA ALA A 315 8.86 14.68 -19.03
C ALA A 315 10.27 15.27 -19.23
N VAL A 316 11.30 14.42 -19.43
CA VAL A 316 12.70 14.83 -19.71
C VAL A 316 13.18 14.38 -21.10
N GLY A 317 12.25 13.99 -21.98
CA GLY A 317 12.54 13.70 -23.39
C GLY A 317 13.42 12.46 -23.64
N VAL A 318 13.34 11.43 -22.80
CA VAL A 318 13.96 10.12 -23.07
C VAL A 318 13.22 9.41 -24.21
N TRP A 319 11.88 9.51 -24.22
CA TRP A 319 10.97 9.05 -25.26
C TRP A 319 9.79 10.03 -25.38
N SER A 320 9.05 9.97 -26.49
CA SER A 320 7.72 10.59 -26.56
C SER A 320 6.66 9.66 -25.96
N THR A 321 5.61 10.24 -25.40
CA THR A 321 4.45 9.50 -24.87
C THR A 321 3.80 8.59 -25.93
N ASP A 322 3.76 9.03 -27.19
CA ASP A 322 3.15 8.25 -28.26
C ASP A 322 3.99 7.04 -28.68
N LYS A 323 5.33 7.11 -28.59
CA LYS A 323 6.19 5.92 -28.73
C LYS A 323 5.89 4.87 -27.65
N TRP A 324 5.57 5.30 -26.42
CA TRP A 324 5.14 4.38 -25.37
C TRP A 324 3.78 3.75 -25.68
N ARG A 325 2.79 4.56 -26.12
CA ARG A 325 1.46 4.05 -26.53
C ARG A 325 1.55 2.96 -27.59
N THR A 326 2.48 3.07 -28.54
CA THR A 326 2.71 2.06 -29.59
C THR A 326 3.59 0.87 -29.17
N HIS A 327 4.19 0.89 -27.97
CA HIS A 327 5.09 -0.18 -27.55
C HIS A 327 4.33 -1.48 -27.19
N ALA A 328 4.78 -2.59 -27.77
CA ALA A 328 4.21 -3.92 -27.55
C ALA A 328 4.66 -4.51 -26.21
N THR A 329 3.84 -4.36 -25.18
CA THR A 329 4.08 -4.99 -23.87
C THR A 329 3.98 -6.52 -23.98
N LEU A 330 5.07 -7.22 -23.64
CA LEU A 330 5.07 -8.67 -23.48
C LEU A 330 4.15 -9.06 -22.32
N ASN A 331 3.25 -10.02 -22.55
CA ASN A 331 2.28 -10.51 -21.56
C ASN A 331 2.00 -12.00 -21.80
N ASP A 332 1.80 -12.77 -20.73
CA ASP A 332 1.16 -14.09 -20.86
C ASP A 332 -0.35 -13.88 -21.05
N THR A 333 -1.01 -14.66 -21.89
CA THR A 333 -2.44 -14.48 -22.19
C THR A 333 -3.24 -15.72 -21.81
N PHE A 334 -4.15 -15.56 -20.85
CA PHE A 334 -5.12 -16.57 -20.45
C PHE A 334 -6.43 -16.30 -21.18
N LEU A 335 -6.95 -17.31 -21.89
CA LEU A 335 -8.19 -17.23 -22.65
C LEU A 335 -9.32 -17.94 -21.88
N PRO A 336 -10.58 -17.46 -21.93
CA PRO A 336 -11.70 -18.16 -21.31
C PRO A 336 -11.89 -19.56 -21.92
N THR A 337 -12.02 -20.58 -21.07
CA THR A 337 -12.22 -21.99 -21.45
C THR A 337 -13.60 -22.53 -21.10
N THR A 338 -14.34 -21.86 -20.22
CA THR A 338 -15.72 -22.22 -19.86
C THR A 338 -16.76 -21.48 -20.68
N THR A 339 -17.98 -22.02 -20.76
CA THR A 339 -19.12 -21.41 -21.46
C THR A 339 -19.72 -20.23 -20.68
N ASP A 340 -20.53 -19.44 -21.38
CA ASP A 340 -21.28 -18.33 -20.78
C ASP A 340 -22.27 -18.84 -19.71
N ASP A 341 -22.97 -19.94 -19.99
CA ASP A 341 -23.92 -20.57 -19.05
C ASP A 341 -23.27 -21.03 -17.73
N ASP A 342 -22.09 -21.65 -17.78
CA ASP A 342 -21.39 -22.10 -16.56
C ASP A 342 -20.97 -20.92 -15.69
N ARG A 343 -20.30 -19.92 -16.29
CA ARG A 343 -19.82 -18.76 -15.53
C ARG A 343 -20.98 -17.94 -14.96
N ASP A 344 -22.13 -17.88 -15.63
CA ASP A 344 -23.30 -17.14 -15.16
C ASP A 344 -24.13 -17.91 -14.13
N ALA A 345 -24.20 -19.25 -14.21
CA ALA A 345 -24.73 -20.09 -13.14
C ALA A 345 -23.89 -19.97 -11.86
N ARG A 346 -22.56 -20.01 -11.99
CA ARG A 346 -21.60 -19.83 -10.88
C ARG A 346 -21.66 -18.40 -10.31
N TYR A 347 -21.72 -17.38 -11.16
CA TYR A 347 -21.86 -15.99 -10.73
C TYR A 347 -23.20 -15.73 -10.04
N THR A 348 -24.29 -16.33 -10.50
CA THR A 348 -25.60 -16.26 -9.83
C THR A 348 -25.51 -16.80 -8.40
N LYS A 349 -24.89 -17.97 -8.19
CA LYS A 349 -24.66 -18.52 -6.84
C LYS A 349 -23.72 -17.64 -6.01
N TRP A 350 -22.70 -17.02 -6.60
CA TRP A 350 -21.90 -16.00 -5.92
C TRP A 350 -22.74 -14.83 -5.42
N LYS A 351 -23.65 -14.25 -6.22
CA LYS A 351 -24.56 -13.17 -5.75
C LYS A 351 -25.44 -13.65 -4.60
N MET A 352 -25.93 -14.90 -4.63
CA MET A 352 -26.67 -15.51 -3.53
C MET A 352 -25.82 -15.73 -2.27
N ALA A 353 -24.51 -15.96 -2.40
CA ALA A 353 -23.58 -16.01 -1.27
C ALA A 353 -23.34 -14.60 -0.71
N VAL A 354 -23.04 -13.61 -1.55
CA VAL A 354 -22.87 -12.21 -1.12
C VAL A 354 -24.09 -11.70 -0.37
N GLN A 355 -25.31 -11.95 -0.88
CA GLN A 355 -26.54 -11.52 -0.21
C GLN A 355 -26.68 -12.09 1.23
N ARG A 356 -26.21 -13.32 1.47
CA ARG A 356 -26.18 -13.94 2.81
C ARG A 356 -25.10 -13.37 3.74
N SER A 357 -24.08 -12.69 3.19
CA SER A 357 -23.04 -12.03 3.99
C SER A 357 -23.51 -10.70 4.60
N LEU A 358 -24.57 -10.09 4.05
CA LEU A 358 -25.07 -8.76 4.41
C LEU A 358 -25.93 -8.78 5.68
N GLY A 359 -26.00 -7.64 6.38
CA GLY A 359 -26.80 -7.49 7.60
C GLY A 359 -26.27 -8.20 8.85
N TRP A 360 -25.17 -8.96 8.70
CA TRP A 360 -24.64 -9.84 9.75
C TRP A 360 -24.16 -9.08 10.99
N ALA A 361 -23.39 -8.02 10.81
CA ALA A 361 -22.93 -7.19 11.92
C ALA A 361 -23.97 -6.12 12.25
N THR A 362 -24.69 -6.33 13.35
CA THR A 362 -25.53 -5.32 13.98
C THR A 362 -24.66 -4.15 14.46
N THR A 363 -24.55 -3.11 13.62
CA THR A 363 -23.92 -1.85 14.00
C THR A 363 -24.64 -1.32 15.24
N LYS A 364 -23.99 -1.35 16.41
CA LYS A 364 -24.46 -0.62 17.59
C LYS A 364 -24.70 0.82 17.15
N LYS A 365 -25.95 1.28 17.20
CA LYS A 365 -26.28 2.69 16.91
C LYS A 365 -25.43 3.53 17.85
N SER A 366 -24.49 4.30 17.29
CA SER A 366 -23.74 5.30 18.07
C SER A 366 -24.76 6.24 18.69
N PHE A 367 -24.84 6.24 20.02
CA PHE A 367 -25.86 7.02 20.72
C PHE A 367 -25.38 8.46 20.80
N THR A 368 -25.72 9.26 19.77
CA THR A 368 -25.26 10.64 19.64
C THR A 368 -25.93 11.54 20.68
N MET A 369 -25.31 11.60 21.87
CA MET A 369 -25.50 12.60 22.93
C MET A 369 -26.91 12.80 23.50
N THR A 370 -27.12 12.26 24.71
CA THR A 370 -27.63 13.04 25.84
C THR A 370 -27.02 12.50 27.14
N GLY A 371 -26.53 13.39 28.00
CA GLY A 371 -25.84 12.99 29.23
C GLY A 371 -26.76 13.01 30.44
N GLN A 372 -27.30 11.85 30.87
CA GLN A 372 -27.77 11.59 32.23
C GLN A 372 -28.19 10.11 32.42
N ALA A 373 -27.31 9.28 33.01
CA ALA A 373 -27.67 8.04 33.71
C ALA A 373 -26.50 7.59 34.59
N LYS A 374 -26.72 7.37 35.90
CA LYS A 374 -25.68 6.91 36.84
C LYS A 374 -25.90 5.44 37.22
N ARG A 375 -24.79 4.70 37.33
CA ARG A 375 -24.50 3.58 38.26
C ARG A 375 -25.54 2.45 38.43
N LYS A 376 -25.07 1.20 38.27
CA LYS A 376 -25.14 0.20 39.37
C LYS A 376 -24.07 -0.91 39.23
N CYS A 377 -23.58 -1.33 40.39
CA CYS A 377 -22.66 -2.44 40.68
C CYS A 377 -23.45 -3.79 40.76
N SER A 378 -22.88 -5.00 40.89
CA SER A 378 -21.50 -5.56 40.94
C SER A 378 -21.55 -7.11 41.01
N MET A 379 -20.37 -7.80 41.00
CA MET A 379 -20.15 -9.21 41.44
C MET A 379 -20.77 -10.30 40.54
N MET A 380 -20.36 -11.58 40.50
CA MET A 380 -19.36 -12.43 41.23
C MET A 380 -19.02 -13.67 40.33
N THR A 381 -18.01 -14.55 40.46
CA THR A 381 -16.90 -14.80 41.43
C THR A 381 -15.69 -15.41 40.66
N GLN A 382 -14.71 -16.05 41.32
CA GLN A 382 -13.54 -16.76 40.75
C GLN A 382 -13.77 -18.28 40.54
N GLN A 383 -12.86 -18.95 39.81
CA GLN A 383 -12.13 -20.12 40.35
C GLN A 383 -10.83 -20.42 39.57
N SER A 384 -9.89 -21.14 40.20
CA SER A 384 -8.47 -21.27 39.78
C SER A 384 -7.85 -22.59 40.26
N ILE A 385 -6.99 -23.22 39.45
CA ILE A 385 -6.09 -24.34 39.82
C ILE A 385 -4.76 -24.20 39.07
N ASP A 386 -3.65 -24.55 39.71
CA ASP A 386 -2.26 -24.33 39.28
C ASP A 386 -1.51 -25.56 38.71
N VAL A 387 -0.26 -25.34 38.30
CA VAL A 387 0.69 -26.22 37.57
C VAL A 387 1.29 -27.36 38.44
N PRO A 388 1.92 -28.40 37.84
CA PRO A 388 3.40 -28.41 37.70
C PRO A 388 3.94 -29.04 36.38
N SER A 389 5.26 -29.15 36.23
CA SER A 389 5.99 -29.20 34.94
C SER A 389 7.12 -30.25 34.82
N LEU A 390 7.37 -30.75 33.59
CA LEU A 390 8.67 -31.16 32.95
C LEU A 390 9.60 -32.20 33.65
N PRO A 391 10.37 -33.06 32.92
CA PRO A 391 11.51 -32.63 32.07
C PRO A 391 11.87 -33.51 30.83
N ASP A 392 13.02 -33.21 30.21
CA ASP A 392 13.58 -33.68 28.91
C ASP A 392 14.13 -35.13 28.84
N SER A 393 14.30 -35.69 27.62
CA SER A 393 15.60 -35.57 26.88
C SER A 393 15.94 -36.54 25.71
N ARG A 394 16.72 -36.00 24.75
CA ARG A 394 17.87 -36.61 23.99
C ARG A 394 17.71 -37.58 22.79
N LYS A 395 18.43 -37.18 21.70
CA LYS A 395 19.26 -37.99 20.74
C LYS A 395 18.52 -38.89 19.70
N ASN A 396 19.04 -39.19 18.49
CA ASN A 396 20.21 -38.68 17.72
C ASN A 396 20.14 -39.05 16.21
N SER A 397 21.05 -38.48 15.40
CA SER A 397 21.64 -39.03 14.15
C SER A 397 20.81 -39.13 12.84
N LEU A 398 21.40 -39.16 11.63
CA LEU A 398 22.67 -38.63 11.08
C LEU A 398 22.53 -38.51 9.52
N PHE A 399 23.49 -37.81 8.89
CA PHE A 399 23.79 -37.65 7.45
C PHE A 399 23.03 -38.43 6.36
N GLU A 400 22.73 -37.74 5.24
CA GLU A 400 23.55 -37.92 4.02
C GLU A 400 23.56 -36.68 3.10
N ASN A 401 24.60 -36.55 2.27
CA ASN A 401 24.78 -35.46 1.29
C ASN A 401 24.45 -35.96 -0.12
N HIS A 402 24.03 -35.07 -1.02
CA HIS A 402 24.38 -35.09 -2.45
C HIS A 402 24.42 -33.64 -3.00
N ASN A 403 25.11 -33.41 -4.12
CA ASN A 403 25.73 -32.11 -4.41
C ASN A 403 25.81 -31.81 -5.93
N ILE A 404 25.80 -30.53 -6.32
CA ILE A 404 26.24 -29.99 -7.65
C ILE A 404 25.29 -30.37 -8.84
N ASN A 405 25.06 -29.57 -9.91
CA ASN A 405 25.67 -28.33 -10.42
C ASN A 405 24.66 -27.32 -11.06
N LEU A 406 25.13 -26.13 -11.41
CA LEU A 406 24.56 -25.26 -12.46
C LEU A 406 25.23 -25.55 -13.83
N LEU A 407 24.66 -25.06 -14.95
CA LEU A 407 25.42 -24.64 -16.13
C LEU A 407 24.64 -23.64 -17.02
N ASP A 408 25.36 -22.86 -17.84
CA ASP A 408 24.86 -21.75 -18.65
C ASP A 408 24.30 -22.15 -20.04
N ILE A 409 23.46 -21.27 -20.62
CA ILE A 409 23.38 -21.06 -22.09
C ILE A 409 23.42 -19.54 -22.36
N LYS A 410 24.10 -19.13 -23.45
CA LYS A 410 24.29 -17.72 -23.85
C LYS A 410 23.42 -17.30 -25.04
N SER A 411 23.32 -15.98 -25.21
CA SER A 411 22.64 -15.23 -26.26
C SER A 411 23.18 -15.44 -27.69
N ASP A 412 22.38 -15.08 -28.70
CA ASP A 412 22.86 -14.11 -29.69
C ASP A 412 21.75 -13.13 -30.16
N LYS A 413 22.11 -12.14 -30.99
CA LYS A 413 21.41 -10.84 -31.15
C LYS A 413 20.61 -10.67 -32.44
N ASN A 414 19.74 -9.66 -32.46
CA ASN A 414 19.78 -8.62 -33.51
C ASN A 414 19.08 -7.30 -33.10
N PHE A 415 19.44 -6.19 -33.76
CA PHE A 415 19.14 -4.82 -33.34
C PHE A 415 17.77 -4.29 -33.82
N ASP A 416 16.91 -3.89 -32.87
CA ASP A 416 15.84 -2.88 -33.07
C ASP A 416 15.54 -2.15 -31.73
N GLU A 417 16.61 -1.74 -31.05
CA GLU A 417 16.64 -1.69 -29.58
C GLU A 417 16.02 -0.44 -28.92
N GLY A 418 15.53 0.54 -29.70
CA GLY A 418 15.26 1.91 -29.22
C GLY A 418 14.16 2.11 -28.15
N VAL A 419 13.37 1.07 -27.85
CA VAL A 419 12.45 1.02 -26.70
C VAL A 419 12.47 -0.38 -26.06
N ASN A 420 12.57 -1.45 -26.86
CA ASN A 420 12.45 -2.83 -26.37
C ASN A 420 13.57 -3.20 -25.38
N SER A 421 14.83 -2.81 -25.65
CA SER A 421 15.96 -3.04 -24.72
C SER A 421 15.70 -2.37 -23.36
N TYR A 422 15.19 -1.14 -23.39
CA TYR A 422 14.87 -0.32 -22.24
C TYR A 422 13.68 -0.88 -21.44
N VAL A 423 12.67 -1.47 -22.08
CA VAL A 423 11.52 -2.07 -21.39
C VAL A 423 11.87 -3.41 -20.76
N GLU A 424 12.60 -4.28 -21.44
CA GLU A 424 13.14 -5.49 -20.80
C GLU A 424 13.96 -5.14 -19.55
N GLU A 425 14.75 -4.08 -19.61
CA GLU A 425 15.55 -3.61 -18.49
C GLU A 425 14.66 -3.04 -17.37
N LEU A 426 13.68 -2.16 -17.66
CA LEU A 426 12.73 -1.66 -16.66
C LEU A 426 11.94 -2.80 -15.99
N LEU A 427 11.51 -3.81 -16.74
CA LEU A 427 10.83 -4.98 -16.19
C LEU A 427 11.77 -5.74 -15.22
N LYS A 428 12.99 -6.07 -15.66
CA LYS A 428 14.02 -6.75 -14.83
C LYS A 428 14.39 -5.98 -13.55
N TYR A 429 14.36 -4.65 -13.56
CA TYR A 429 14.66 -3.82 -12.38
C TYR A 429 13.43 -3.45 -11.54
N SER A 430 12.22 -3.37 -12.10
CA SER A 430 10.98 -3.18 -11.32
C SER A 430 10.71 -4.33 -10.34
N ALA A 431 11.15 -5.54 -10.69
CA ALA A 431 11.09 -6.71 -9.82
C ALA A 431 12.02 -6.63 -8.59
N ARG A 432 13.00 -5.72 -8.59
CA ARG A 432 13.98 -5.51 -7.51
C ARG A 432 13.59 -4.31 -6.65
N LYS A 433 13.43 -4.52 -5.34
CA LYS A 433 13.22 -3.42 -4.38
C LYS A 433 14.43 -2.50 -4.34
N PHE A 434 14.34 -1.33 -4.97
CA PHE A 434 15.20 -0.19 -4.62
C PHE A 434 14.69 0.45 -3.33
N SER A 435 15.02 -0.17 -2.18
CA SER A 435 14.97 0.51 -0.90
C SER A 435 16.04 1.60 -0.89
N ILE A 436 15.66 2.85 -1.19
CA ILE A 436 16.55 4.00 -0.95
C ILE A 436 16.69 4.13 0.57
N PHE A 437 17.83 3.65 1.09
CA PHE A 437 18.28 4.01 2.42
C PHE A 437 18.62 5.50 2.40
N VAL A 438 17.68 6.33 2.86
CA VAL A 438 17.99 7.71 3.27
C VAL A 438 19.10 7.61 4.31
N PRO A 439 20.30 8.18 4.08
CA PRO A 439 21.40 8.04 5.00
C PRO A 439 21.16 8.95 6.21
N VAL A 440 20.49 8.41 7.23
CA VAL A 440 20.32 9.06 8.53
C VAL A 440 21.70 9.39 9.09
N LYS A 441 22.13 10.64 8.95
CA LYS A 441 23.31 11.18 9.63
C LYS A 441 23.10 10.95 11.13
N LYS A 442 24.17 10.50 11.82
CA LYS A 442 24.21 10.03 13.22
C LYS A 442 22.98 10.43 14.05
N ARG A 443 22.22 9.43 14.51
CA ARG A 443 21.09 9.58 15.45
C ARG A 443 21.41 10.59 16.56
N VAL A 444 20.80 11.77 16.47
CA VAL A 444 19.94 12.22 17.56
C VAL A 444 18.57 11.61 17.25
N THR A 445 17.94 10.97 18.22
CA THR A 445 16.65 10.31 18.04
C THR A 445 15.52 11.34 18.13
N GLU A 446 15.26 12.04 17.03
CA GLU A 446 13.97 12.73 16.85
C GLU A 446 12.87 11.67 16.75
N HIS A 447 12.13 11.46 17.85
CA HIS A 447 10.87 10.73 17.86
C HIS A 447 9.92 11.33 16.82
N THR A 448 9.28 10.49 16.01
CA THR A 448 8.19 10.98 15.16
C THR A 448 6.86 10.88 15.92
N ILE A 449 5.96 11.82 15.62
CA ILE A 449 4.57 11.81 16.15
C ILE A 449 3.81 10.51 15.78
N LEU A 450 4.30 9.72 14.82
CA LEU A 450 3.75 8.39 14.51
C LEU A 450 4.26 7.32 15.48
N ASP A 451 5.55 7.34 15.84
CA ASP A 451 6.12 6.45 16.86
C ASP A 451 5.47 6.73 18.22
N ASP A 452 5.34 8.02 18.59
CA ASP A 452 4.66 8.44 19.82
C ASP A 452 3.18 8.01 19.82
N ALA A 453 2.48 8.17 18.69
CA ALA A 453 1.09 7.75 18.58
C ALA A 453 0.93 6.23 18.70
N GLU A 454 1.82 5.44 18.10
CA GLU A 454 1.79 3.97 18.21
C GLU A 454 2.23 3.50 19.61
N TYR A 455 3.15 4.21 20.28
CA TYR A 455 3.52 3.99 21.68
C TYR A 455 2.33 4.24 22.62
N PHE A 456 1.73 5.44 22.60
CA PHE A 456 0.62 5.80 23.49
C PHE A 456 -0.68 5.04 23.20
N MET A 457 -0.95 4.65 21.95
CA MET A 457 -2.16 3.89 21.60
C MET A 457 -2.11 2.40 22.01
N ASN A 458 -0.93 1.86 22.32
CA ASN A 458 -0.76 0.46 22.74
C ASN A 458 -0.69 0.27 24.26
N LYS A 459 -0.34 1.32 25.02
CA LYS A 459 -0.28 1.32 26.49
C LYS A 459 -1.65 1.12 27.14
N LYS A 460 -1.68 0.44 28.28
CA LYS A 460 -2.85 0.17 29.13
C LYS A 460 -2.56 0.49 30.59
N GLU A 461 -3.59 0.59 31.42
CA GLU A 461 -3.48 0.82 32.87
C GLU A 461 -2.56 -0.20 33.58
N CYS A 462 -2.50 -1.45 33.10
CA CYS A 462 -1.59 -2.49 33.61
C CYS A 462 -0.10 -2.16 33.40
N ASP A 463 0.24 -1.42 32.35
CA ASP A 463 1.63 -1.12 31.98
C ASP A 463 2.22 -0.01 32.88
N TYR A 464 1.35 0.75 33.54
CA TYR A 464 1.66 1.74 34.58
C TYR A 464 1.35 1.22 36.01
N GLY A 465 1.02 -0.07 36.16
CA GLY A 465 0.72 -0.65 37.47
C GLY A 465 -0.62 -0.24 38.09
N MET A 466 -1.49 0.47 37.36
CA MET A 466 -2.68 1.12 37.91
C MET A 466 -3.91 0.22 38.07
N CYS A 467 -3.97 -0.96 37.43
CA CYS A 467 -5.12 -1.84 37.63
C CYS A 467 -5.16 -2.41 39.07
N GLU A 468 -6.37 -2.73 39.55
CA GLU A 468 -6.54 -3.50 40.79
C GLU A 468 -5.77 -4.83 40.75
N CYS A 469 -5.59 -5.38 39.54
CA CYS A 469 -4.89 -6.63 39.24
C CYS A 469 -3.34 -6.58 39.32
N CYS A 470 -2.70 -5.42 39.49
CA CYS A 470 -1.24 -5.35 39.58
C CYS A 470 -0.75 -5.66 41.01
N PRO A 471 0.34 -6.45 41.17
CA PRO A 471 0.92 -6.70 42.49
C PRO A 471 1.49 -5.41 43.08
N ILE A 472 1.54 -5.34 44.41
CA ILE A 472 1.84 -4.11 45.16
C ILE A 472 3.22 -3.53 44.77
N GLU A 473 4.23 -4.38 44.53
CA GLU A 473 5.55 -3.98 44.04
C GLU A 473 5.53 -3.26 42.68
N LYS A 474 4.52 -3.51 41.84
CA LYS A 474 4.36 -2.86 40.52
C LYS A 474 3.49 -1.61 40.57
N LYS A 475 2.85 -1.30 41.70
CA LYS A 475 2.06 -0.06 41.85
C LYS A 475 3.02 1.11 42.08
N VAL A 476 3.21 1.91 41.03
CA VAL A 476 4.09 3.08 41.05
C VAL A 476 3.69 3.99 42.22
N GLN A 477 4.62 4.26 43.14
CA GLN A 477 4.39 5.09 44.33
C GLN A 477 4.32 6.59 43.95
N THR A 478 3.24 6.97 43.30
CA THR A 478 2.92 8.34 42.91
C THR A 478 1.49 8.68 43.29
N ASN A 479 1.22 9.95 43.61
CA ASN A 479 -0.11 10.42 44.02
C ASN A 479 -1.05 10.71 42.82
N TRP A 480 -0.66 10.33 41.60
CA TRP A 480 -1.42 10.56 40.36
C TRP A 480 -2.66 9.68 40.29
N GLN A 481 -3.78 10.23 39.81
CA GLN A 481 -5.10 9.62 39.86
C GLN A 481 -5.64 9.17 38.50
N SER A 482 -4.96 9.48 37.39
CA SER A 482 -5.31 8.98 36.05
C SER A 482 -4.09 8.81 35.13
N VAL A 483 -4.28 8.07 34.04
CA VAL A 483 -3.26 7.82 33.01
C VAL A 483 -2.87 9.12 32.29
N GLU A 484 -3.81 10.04 32.09
CA GLU A 484 -3.54 11.37 31.53
C GLU A 484 -2.60 12.20 32.42
N GLU A 485 -2.75 12.09 33.75
CA GLU A 485 -1.92 12.84 34.71
C GLU A 485 -0.48 12.32 34.76
N ILE A 486 -0.27 11.01 34.53
CA ILE A 486 1.06 10.43 34.30
C ILE A 486 1.66 10.96 33.00
N ILE A 487 0.92 10.89 31.88
CA ILE A 487 1.40 11.32 30.55
C ILE A 487 1.77 12.81 30.52
N GLU A 488 1.18 13.67 31.36
CA GLU A 488 1.53 15.09 31.44
C GLU A 488 2.69 15.41 32.41
N ASN A 489 3.23 14.45 33.17
CA ASN A 489 4.26 14.69 34.21
C ASN A 489 5.46 13.70 34.23
N ASP A 490 5.50 12.67 33.38
CA ASP A 490 6.52 11.61 33.41
C ASP A 490 7.94 12.12 33.01
N PRO A 491 8.97 12.03 33.88
CA PRO A 491 10.34 12.42 33.55
C PRO A 491 11.10 11.27 32.89
N GLU A 492 11.67 11.53 31.70
CA GLU A 492 12.35 10.55 30.82
C GLU A 492 13.23 9.50 31.55
N ILE A 493 12.69 8.28 31.75
CA ILE A 493 13.49 7.10 32.08
C ILE A 493 14.02 6.54 30.76
N ILE A 494 15.31 6.70 30.52
CA ILE A 494 15.99 6.14 29.35
C ILE A 494 16.30 4.67 29.65
N PHE A 495 15.93 3.78 28.72
CA PHE A 495 16.26 2.36 28.78
C PHE A 495 17.43 2.05 27.82
N ASP A 496 18.21 1.00 28.11
CA ASP A 496 19.28 0.52 27.24
C ASP A 496 18.76 -0.35 26.08
N SER A 497 19.69 -0.96 25.32
CA SER A 497 19.36 -1.82 24.17
C SER A 497 18.62 -3.11 24.52
N ASP A 498 18.54 -3.43 25.81
CA ASP A 498 18.09 -4.72 26.35
C ASP A 498 16.96 -4.49 27.41
N ASP A 499 16.26 -3.35 27.28
CA ASP A 499 15.13 -2.88 28.10
C ASP A 499 15.42 -2.69 29.61
N ASN A 500 16.68 -2.41 30.00
CA ASN A 500 17.03 -2.08 31.38
C ASN A 500 17.01 -0.56 31.64
N PRO A 501 16.44 -0.06 32.75
CA PRO A 501 16.38 1.37 33.04
C PRO A 501 17.75 1.95 33.44
N ILE A 502 18.24 2.93 32.68
CA ILE A 502 19.49 3.64 32.95
C ILE A 502 19.25 4.76 33.97
N MET A 503 19.55 4.48 35.24
CA MET A 503 19.53 5.49 36.30
C MET A 503 20.77 6.40 36.20
N VAL A 504 20.59 7.63 35.67
CA VAL A 504 21.68 8.62 35.56
C VAL A 504 21.88 9.34 36.90
N GLU A 505 23.02 9.13 37.55
CA GLU A 505 23.39 9.88 38.76
C GLU A 505 23.60 11.38 38.47
N ARG A 506 23.02 12.23 39.31
CA ARG A 506 23.20 13.69 39.24
C ARG A 506 24.57 14.13 39.78
N VAL A 507 25.58 14.13 38.92
CA VAL A 507 26.85 14.82 39.19
C VAL A 507 26.60 16.31 39.45
N ARG A 508 27.15 16.84 40.56
CA ARG A 508 27.00 18.25 40.94
C ARG A 508 27.94 19.17 40.14
N THR A 509 27.54 20.42 40.01
CA THR A 509 28.25 21.48 39.25
C THR A 509 29.67 21.75 39.74
N ALA A 510 30.60 21.91 38.81
CA ALA A 510 31.91 22.53 38.99
C ALA A 510 32.28 23.38 37.75
N GLU A 511 33.23 24.30 37.91
CA GLU A 511 33.53 25.39 36.98
C GLU A 511 34.36 25.01 35.73
N PRO A 512 34.37 25.84 34.66
CA PRO A 512 34.98 25.49 33.38
C PRO A 512 36.52 25.58 33.40
N VAL A 513 37.18 24.57 32.84
CA VAL A 513 38.63 24.55 32.63
C VAL A 513 38.95 24.56 31.14
N PHE A 514 39.80 25.50 30.71
CA PHE A 514 40.36 25.56 29.36
C PHE A 514 41.31 24.38 29.09
N LEU A 515 41.24 23.82 27.88
CA LEU A 515 42.39 23.14 27.27
C LEU A 515 42.37 23.30 25.75
N THR A 516 43.51 23.68 25.18
CA THR A 516 43.71 24.01 23.76
C THR A 516 44.62 22.97 23.08
N SER A 517 44.55 22.89 21.73
CA SER A 517 45.23 21.87 20.89
C SER A 517 44.71 20.42 21.13
N ALA A 518 44.87 19.40 20.27
CA ALA A 518 45.35 19.27 18.89
C ALA A 518 44.79 17.92 18.32
N LEU A 519 44.66 17.65 17.02
CA LEU A 519 44.93 18.42 15.80
C LEU A 519 44.03 17.94 14.63
N THR A 520 44.41 18.22 13.38
CA THR A 520 43.79 17.83 12.10
C THR A 520 43.43 16.35 11.93
N MET A 521 42.17 16.06 11.58
CA MET A 521 41.81 15.05 10.57
C MET A 521 40.79 15.62 9.59
N GLY A 522 40.99 15.40 8.29
CA GLY A 522 40.24 16.07 7.23
C GLY A 522 38.79 15.59 7.07
N ALA A 523 37.92 16.50 6.63
CA ALA A 523 36.53 16.20 6.29
C ALA A 523 36.41 15.38 4.99
N ALA A 524 36.74 14.10 5.07
CA ALA A 524 36.56 13.14 3.98
C ALA A 524 35.06 12.93 3.72
N SER A 525 34.50 13.65 2.74
CA SER A 525 33.12 13.48 2.32
C SER A 525 32.96 12.11 1.66
N LEU A 526 32.43 11.14 2.43
CA LEU A 526 32.08 9.79 1.97
C LEU A 526 30.84 9.79 1.07
N SER A 527 30.95 10.55 -0.02
CA SER A 527 30.14 10.42 -1.21
C SER A 527 30.41 9.05 -1.83
N LYS A 528 29.68 8.03 -1.34
CA LYS A 528 29.52 6.78 -2.09
C LYS A 528 29.01 7.20 -3.48
N LYS A 529 29.83 7.06 -4.52
CA LYS A 529 29.36 7.25 -5.90
C LYS A 529 28.50 6.05 -6.29
N ILE A 530 27.44 6.25 -7.07
CA ILE A 530 26.82 5.13 -7.77
C ILE A 530 27.91 4.48 -8.63
N ASN A 531 28.06 3.16 -8.54
CA ASN A 531 28.91 2.44 -9.49
C ASN A 531 28.19 2.47 -10.85
N PHE A 532 28.58 3.44 -11.66
CA PHE A 532 27.96 3.79 -12.94
C PHE A 532 28.11 2.67 -14.00
N GLU A 533 29.12 1.82 -13.85
CA GLU A 533 29.33 0.65 -14.70
C GLU A 533 28.26 -0.41 -14.42
N LYS A 534 27.94 -0.64 -13.13
CA LYS A 534 26.88 -1.55 -12.66
C LYS A 534 25.45 -1.00 -12.78
N LEU A 535 25.26 0.24 -13.24
CA LEU A 535 23.93 0.71 -13.60
C LEU A 535 23.40 0.00 -14.88
N PRO A 536 22.07 -0.15 -15.01
CA PRO A 536 21.41 -0.51 -16.26
C PRO A 536 21.68 0.51 -17.38
N ALA A 537 21.68 0.09 -18.65
CA ALA A 537 21.98 0.95 -19.80
C ALA A 537 20.96 2.09 -19.96
N LEU A 538 19.66 1.79 -19.85
CA LEU A 538 18.61 2.79 -19.78
C LEU A 538 18.80 3.71 -18.57
N PHE A 539 19.11 3.16 -17.39
CA PHE A 539 19.27 4.00 -16.20
C PHE A 539 20.45 4.97 -16.35
N LYS A 540 21.51 4.61 -17.10
CA LYS A 540 22.53 5.57 -17.54
C LYS A 540 21.96 6.60 -18.52
N THR A 541 21.17 6.21 -19.51
CA THR A 541 20.51 7.15 -20.45
C THR A 541 19.57 8.13 -19.74
N ILE A 542 18.71 7.64 -18.83
CA ILE A 542 17.81 8.41 -17.99
C ILE A 542 18.62 9.33 -17.08
N TYR A 543 19.58 8.79 -16.31
CA TYR A 543 20.43 9.59 -15.42
C TYR A 543 21.15 10.69 -16.21
N ASN A 544 21.72 10.37 -17.38
CA ASN A 544 22.48 11.32 -18.18
C ASN A 544 21.57 12.44 -18.73
N LYS A 545 20.37 12.13 -19.25
CA LYS A 545 19.41 13.16 -19.68
C LYS A 545 18.80 13.95 -18.51
N ILE A 546 18.65 13.34 -17.34
CA ILE A 546 18.16 14.02 -16.13
C ILE A 546 19.23 14.94 -15.53
N SER A 547 20.50 14.52 -15.56
CA SER A 547 21.62 15.23 -14.94
C SER A 547 22.34 16.19 -15.89
N SER A 548 22.13 16.09 -17.21
CA SER A 548 22.67 17.04 -18.17
C SER A 548 22.07 18.44 -17.94
N PRO A 549 22.87 19.51 -17.97
CA PRO A 549 22.35 20.88 -17.99
C PRO A 549 21.27 21.07 -19.08
N LEU A 550 20.40 22.07 -18.88
CA LEU A 550 19.56 22.55 -19.97
C LEU A 550 20.43 23.28 -20.99
N THR A 551 20.20 23.00 -22.27
CA THR A 551 20.69 23.75 -23.43
C THR A 551 19.55 24.57 -24.01
#